data_AF-A0A5C6DQR0-F1
#
_entry.id   AF-A0A5C6DQR0-F1
#
_cell.length_a   1.000
_cell.length_b   1.000
_cell.length_c   1.000
_cell.angle_alpha   90.00
_cell.angle_beta   90.00
_cell.angle_gamma   90.00
#
_symmetry.space_group_name_H-M   'P 1'
#
loop_
_entity.id
_entity.type
_entity.pdbx_description
1 polymer ?
#
loop_
_entity_poly.entity_id
_entity_poly.type
_entity_poly.pdbx_seq_one_letter_code
_entity_poly.pdbx_strand_id
1 'polypeptide(L)' 'MYLFGSIVNQEVEASDVDILIVYRTREELPSIRESISPHAFRFPLDVTYMSETEENELNFIREQKATLLREILA' A
#
# COMPACT_ATOMS: atom_id res chain seq x y z
N MET A 1 -5.85 2.59 1.14
CA MET A 1 -4.91 1.74 0.38
C MET A 1 -4.27 2.60 -0.70
N TYR A 2 -2.95 2.65 -0.71
CA TYR A 2 -2.16 3.48 -1.61
C TYR A 2 -1.16 2.59 -2.34
N LEU A 3 -0.81 2.98 -3.57
CA LEU A 3 0.34 2.42 -4.29
C LEU A 3 1.52 3.38 -4.13
N PHE A 4 2.73 2.84 -4.04
CA PHE A 4 3.96 3.63 -4.01
C PHE A 4 5.09 2.90 -4.72
N GLY A 5 6.33 3.36 -4.59
CA GLY A 5 7.49 2.67 -5.16
C GLY A 5 7.57 2.79 -6.68
N SER A 6 8.03 1.73 -7.34
CA SER A 6 8.32 1.78 -8.78
C SER A 6 7.06 1.88 -9.65
N ILE A 7 5.93 1.29 -9.22
CA ILE A 7 4.69 1.25 -10.01
C ILE A 7 4.02 2.61 -10.21
N VAL A 8 4.28 3.57 -9.33
CA VAL A 8 3.81 4.95 -9.50
C VAL A 8 4.73 5.78 -10.40
N ASN A 9 5.91 5.25 -10.75
CA ASN A 9 6.88 5.92 -11.60
C ASN A 9 6.79 5.41 -13.04
N GLN A 10 6.25 6.22 -13.94
CA GLN A 10 5.95 5.83 -15.34
C GLN A 10 7.22 5.56 -16.19
N GLU A 11 8.40 5.89 -15.68
CA GLU A 11 9.67 5.70 -16.38
C GLU A 11 10.32 4.31 -16.14
N VAL A 12 9.75 3.48 -15.26
CA VAL A 12 10.33 2.19 -14.85
C VAL A 12 9.33 1.05 -15.07
N GLU A 13 9.78 -0.06 -15.66
CA GLU A 13 9.00 -1.31 -15.62
C GLU A 13 8.96 -1.83 -14.18
N ALA A 14 7.78 -1.78 -13.55
CA ALA A 14 7.60 -2.25 -12.18
C ALA A 14 7.65 -3.78 -12.11
N SER A 15 8.54 -4.30 -11.27
CA SER A 15 8.72 -5.75 -11.02
C SER A 15 7.78 -6.31 -9.94
N ASP A 16 7.41 -5.46 -9.00
CA ASP A 16 6.67 -5.72 -7.77
C ASP A 16 5.72 -4.56 -7.48
N VAL A 17 4.64 -4.84 -6.75
CA VAL A 17 3.60 -3.86 -6.44
C VAL A 17 3.68 -3.52 -4.97
N ASP A 18 4.22 -2.33 -4.68
CA ASP A 18 4.27 -1.79 -3.33
C ASP A 18 2.92 -1.19 -2.94
N ILE A 19 2.32 -1.73 -1.88
CA ILE A 19 1.01 -1.33 -1.36
C ILE A 19 1.14 -0.86 0.08
N LEU A 20 0.62 0.33 0.37
CA LEU A 20 0.44 0.82 1.73
C LEU A 20 -1.02 0.65 2.16
N ILE A 21 -1.21 -0.07 3.26
CA ILE A 21 -2.47 -0.12 3.99
C ILE A 21 -2.36 0.72 5.26
N VAL A 22 -3.13 1.80 5.30
CA VAL A 22 -3.34 2.59 6.53
C VAL A 22 -4.57 2.04 7.23
N TYR A 23 -4.42 1.57 8.46
CA TYR A 23 -5.48 1.02 9.30
C TYR A 23 -5.75 1.90 10.52
N ARG A 24 -6.95 1.83 11.08
CA ARG A 24 -7.34 2.63 12.25
C ARG A 24 -7.06 1.91 13.55
N THR A 25 -7.41 0.63 13.61
CA THR A 25 -7.21 -0.17 14.81
C THR A 25 -6.49 -1.48 14.49
N ARG A 26 -5.68 -1.96 15.43
CA ARG A 26 -4.87 -3.17 15.21
C ARG A 26 -5.72 -4.42 15.03
N GLU A 27 -6.95 -4.41 15.52
CA GLU A 27 -7.93 -5.48 15.37
C GLU A 27 -8.40 -5.66 13.92
N GLU A 28 -8.22 -4.66 13.06
CA GLU A 28 -8.56 -4.74 11.63
C GLU A 28 -7.51 -5.55 10.84
N LEU A 29 -6.26 -5.60 11.33
CA LEU A 29 -5.13 -6.20 10.60
C LEU A 29 -5.35 -7.66 10.17
N PRO A 30 -5.89 -8.57 11.00
CA PRO A 30 -6.14 -9.95 10.58
C PRO A 30 -7.08 -10.02 9.38
N SER A 31 -8.19 -9.29 9.42
CA SER A 31 -9.20 -9.29 8.34
C SER A 31 -8.63 -8.68 7.05
N ILE A 32 -7.88 -7.58 7.16
CA ILE A 32 -7.18 -6.96 6.03
C ILE A 32 -6.19 -7.96 5.41
N ARG A 33 -5.35 -8.61 6.23
CA ARG A 33 -4.36 -9.59 5.74
C ARG A 33 -5.02 -10.76 5.05
N GLU A 34 -6.10 -11.30 5.61
CA GLU A 34 -6.89 -12.36 4.99
C GLU A 34 -7.43 -11.94 3.62
N SER A 35 -7.90 -10.70 3.48
CA SER A 35 -8.40 -10.19 2.20
C SER A 35 -7.31 -10.01 1.13
N ILE A 36 -6.08 -9.68 1.53
CA ILE A 36 -4.96 -9.42 0.61
C ILE A 36 -4.22 -10.72 0.25
N SER A 37 -4.12 -11.67 1.18
CA SER A 37 -3.33 -12.89 1.01
C SER A 37 -3.60 -13.68 -0.29
N PRO A 38 -4.83 -13.82 -0.81
CA PRO A 38 -5.06 -14.56 -2.05
C PRO A 38 -4.46 -13.87 -3.28
N HIS A 39 -4.31 -12.55 -3.23
CA HIS A 39 -3.75 -11.74 -4.30
C HIS A 39 -2.24 -11.71 -4.28
N ALA A 40 -1.63 -11.75 -3.09
CA ALA A 40 -0.18 -11.82 -2.90
C ALA A 40 0.46 -13.10 -3.48
N PHE A 41 -0.32 -14.17 -3.66
CA PHE A 41 0.14 -15.38 -4.35
C PHE A 41 0.20 -15.23 -5.88
N ARG A 42 -0.55 -14.28 -6.45
CA ARG A 42 -0.71 -14.13 -7.90
C ARG A 42 0.16 -13.03 -8.48
N PHE A 43 0.53 -12.05 -7.66
CA PHE A 43 1.42 -10.96 -8.00
C PHE A 43 2.45 -10.79 -6.89
N PRO A 44 3.70 -10.41 -7.21
CA PRO A 44 4.68 -10.03 -6.19
C PRO A 44 4.23 -8.71 -5.53
N LEU A 45 3.37 -8.82 -4.51
CA LEU A 45 2.90 -7.70 -3.71
C LEU A 45 3.82 -7.54 -2.50
N ASP A 46 4.41 -6.36 -2.33
CA ASP A 46 5.00 -5.94 -1.06
C ASP A 46 3.99 -5.06 -0.32
N VAL A 47 3.63 -5.43 0.91
CA VAL A 47 2.54 -4.78 1.64
C VAL A 47 3.06 -4.21 2.94
N THR A 48 3.12 -2.89 3.00
CA THR A 48 3.41 -2.12 4.21
C THR A 48 2.10 -1.81 4.94
N TYR A 49 2.08 -2.05 6.25
CA TYR A 49 0.94 -1.74 7.12
C TYR A 49 1.34 -0.65 8.10
N MET A 50 0.57 0.43 8.15
CA MET A 50 0.76 1.52 9.10
C MET A 50 -0.57 1.87 9.78
N SER A 51 -0.54 2.16 11.07
CA SER A 51 -1.64 2.86 11.72
C SER A 51 -1.71 4.31 11.21
N GLU A 52 -2.86 4.96 11.36
CA GLU A 52 -2.98 6.40 11.08
C GLU A 52 -1.94 7.22 11.89
N THR A 53 -1.61 6.81 13.12
CA THR A 53 -0.57 7.48 13.92
C THR A 53 0.82 7.36 13.29
N GLU A 54 1.23 6.14 12.92
CA GLU A 54 2.54 5.89 12.29
C GLU A 54 2.68 6.62 10.95
N GLU A 55 1.61 6.64 10.14
CA GLU A 55 1.59 7.39 8.89
C GLU A 55 1.78 8.88 9.14
N ASN A 56 1.07 9.47 10.11
CA ASN A 56 1.17 10.89 10.43
C ASN A 56 2.56 11.28 10.96
N GLU A 57 3.17 10.42 11.78
CA GLU A 57 4.52 10.65 12.34
C GLU A 57 5.60 10.61 11.25
N LEU A 58 5.50 9.66 10.32
CA LEU A 58 6.49 9.47 9.25
C LEU A 58 6.18 10.29 7.99
N ASN A 59 4.95 10.79 7.86
CA ASN A 59 4.41 11.42 6.65
C ASN A 59 4.60 10.56 5.40
N PHE A 60 4.47 9.23 5.56
CA PHE A 60 4.93 8.26 4.57
C PHE A 60 4.27 8.44 3.21
N ILE A 61 2.96 8.74 3.18
CA ILE A 61 2.22 8.94 1.92
C ILE A 61 2.86 10.07 1.12
N ARG A 62 3.20 11.19 1.77
CA ARG A 62 3.81 12.33 1.11
C ARG A 62 5.24 12.05 0.68
N GLU A 63 6.05 11.48 1.57
CA GLU A 63 7.48 11.25 1.31
C GLU A 63 7.70 10.23 0.18
N GLN A 64 6.87 9.18 0.12
CA GLN A 64 6.94 8.17 -0.94
C GLN A 64 6.12 8.52 -2.18
N LYS A 65 5.49 9.72 -2.21
CA LYS A 65 4.55 10.13 -3.26
C LYS A 65 3.49 9.04 -3.54
N ALA A 66 3.02 8.41 -2.47
CA ALA A 66 2.08 7.31 -2.55
C ALA A 66 0.76 7.83 -3.13
N THR A 67 0.26 7.15 -4.15
CA THR A 67 -0.96 7.53 -4.85
C THR A 67 -2.11 6.67 -4.35
N LEU A 68 -3.26 7.29 -4.10
CA LEU A 68 -4.40 6.55 -3.62
C LEU A 68 -4.94 5.64 -4.72
N LEU A 69 -5.14 4.34 -4.43
CA LEU A 69 -5.49 3.37 -5.48
C LEU A 69 -6.76 3.76 -6.27
N ARG A 70 -7.75 4.36 -5.60
CA ARG A 70 -9.01 4.79 -6.25
C ARG A 70 -8.80 5.84 -7.34
N GLU A 71 -7.73 6.63 -7.25
CA GLU A 71 -7.42 7.70 -8.21
C GLU A 71 -6.76 7.16 -9.48
N ILE A 72 -6.23 5.93 -9.43
CA ILE A 72 -5.59 5.25 -10.56
C ILE A 72 -6.60 4.43 -11.36
N LEU A 73 -7.65 3.93 -10.70
CA LEU A 73 -8.70 3.10 -11.31
C LEU A 73 -9.90 3.91 -11.85
N ALA A 74 -9.90 5.22 -11.65
CA ALA A 74 -10.94 6.16 -12.11
C ALA A 74 -10.58 6.74 -13.48
#